data_AF-A0A9P6E4I9-F1
#
_entry.id   AF-A0A9P6E4I9-F1
#
_cell.length_a   1.000
_cell.length_b   1.000
_cell.length_c   1.000
_cell.angle_alpha   90.00
_cell.angle_beta   90.00
_cell.angle_gamma   90.00
#
_symmetry.space_group_name_H-M   'P 1'
#
loop_
_entity.id
_entity.type
_entity.pdbx_description
1 polymer ?
#
loop_
_entity_poly.entity_id
_entity_poly.type
_entity_poly.pdbx_seq_one_letter_code
_entity_poly.pdbx_strand_id
1 'polypeptide(L)'
;MWAGIEHPRINKETLYAPKSKGGRELLDIAARNDAIGLTWLKSYLDFGPDRPTWALVADEIIAIHPSQPDKRIDRSIRANIFLQSWKSQPTKLPVDLKRIIDLGTKYGVKLEGRAFTRKIMREMPIWHHIKSEHIRKLLNGKESHCLRANHKVNTVGDAETIAKKLDNPRHNRRSNCACTSCKESRQLTMCKNPHKCLTRAKALLEALPGKWNPLNPQPEDHENERTRDRHLNQHAYEFDNKLSVTGNLGDAFRIFTSGETSETPPLIRWTDDNLRGPEIKVYTDGSCIRNGDNNAEAGAGIFVTEDHRYNREIRIPDRLPQTNQTGEIIA
;
A
#
# COMPACT_ATOMS: atom_id res chain seq x y z
N MET A 1 24.01 -36.78 20.62
CA MET A 1 22.79 -37.62 20.58
C MET A 1 22.57 -38.13 22.00
N TRP A 2 21.56 -37.63 22.72
CA TRP A 2 21.38 -37.90 24.16
C TRP A 2 20.54 -39.18 24.36
N ALA A 3 21.14 -40.21 24.95
CA ALA A 3 20.48 -41.34 25.66
C ALA A 3 19.22 -41.98 25.02
N GLY A 4 19.18 -42.20 23.70
CA GLY A 4 18.13 -43.01 23.07
C GLY A 4 16.71 -42.43 23.13
N ILE A 5 16.56 -41.13 23.43
CA ILE A 5 15.25 -40.47 23.43
C ILE A 5 15.03 -39.84 22.05
N GLU A 6 14.12 -40.40 21.26
CA GLU A 6 13.81 -39.94 19.89
C GLU A 6 13.07 -38.59 19.85
N HIS A 7 12.43 -38.19 20.95
CA HIS A 7 11.65 -36.95 21.04
C HIS A 7 12.04 -36.09 22.25
N PRO A 8 12.44 -34.82 22.06
CA PRO A 8 12.77 -33.93 23.17
C PRO A 8 11.55 -33.70 24.06
N ARG A 9 11.73 -33.82 25.39
CA ARG A 9 10.66 -33.67 26.39
C ARG A 9 10.18 -32.23 26.60
N ILE A 10 10.86 -31.26 26.00
CA ILE A 10 10.54 -29.83 26.06
C ILE A 10 10.34 -29.38 24.61
N ASN A 11 9.23 -28.70 24.33
CA ASN A 11 8.96 -28.18 23.00
C ASN A 11 9.94 -27.03 22.63
N LYS A 12 9.99 -26.70 21.34
CA LYS A 12 10.96 -25.71 20.84
C LYS A 12 10.64 -24.30 21.35
N GLU A 13 9.36 -23.99 21.49
CA GLU A 13 8.85 -22.70 21.95
C GLU A 13 9.36 -22.39 23.36
N THR A 14 9.32 -23.37 24.27
CA THR A 14 9.87 -23.23 25.63
C THR A 14 11.39 -23.12 25.62
N LEU A 15 12.09 -23.83 24.73
CA LEU A 15 13.55 -23.71 24.61
C LEU A 15 13.99 -22.31 24.14
N TYR A 16 13.25 -21.70 23.22
CA TYR A 16 13.52 -20.36 22.69
C TYR A 16 13.11 -19.23 23.65
N ALA A 17 12.19 -19.47 24.57
CA ALA A 17 11.71 -18.47 25.51
C ALA A 17 12.86 -17.94 26.43
N PRO A 18 12.76 -16.69 26.91
CA PRO A 18 13.73 -16.14 27.85
C PRO A 18 13.87 -16.97 29.13
N LYS A 19 15.05 -16.95 29.76
CA LYS A 19 15.28 -17.64 31.05
C LYS A 19 14.31 -17.20 32.15
N SER A 20 13.91 -15.93 32.14
CA SER A 20 12.91 -15.38 33.08
C SER A 20 11.51 -15.99 32.95
N LYS A 21 11.19 -16.62 31.81
CA LYS A 21 9.93 -17.33 31.56
C LYS A 21 10.10 -18.86 31.61
N GLY A 22 11.17 -19.35 32.22
CA GLY A 22 11.48 -20.79 32.33
C GLY A 22 12.06 -21.40 31.05
N GLY A 23 12.44 -20.58 30.07
CA GLY A 23 13.09 -21.04 28.84
C GLY A 23 14.61 -21.09 28.93
N ARG A 24 15.26 -21.44 27.81
CA ARG A 24 16.73 -21.52 27.71
C ARG A 24 17.36 -20.39 26.92
N GLU A 25 16.55 -19.48 26.37
CA GLU A 25 17.00 -18.38 25.52
C GLU A 25 17.84 -18.90 24.33
N LEU A 26 17.45 -20.07 23.81
CA LEU A 26 18.11 -20.67 22.67
C LEU A 26 17.74 -19.91 21.39
N LEU A 27 18.73 -19.69 20.54
CA LEU A 27 18.53 -19.02 19.27
C LEU A 27 17.64 -19.86 18.34
N ASP A 28 16.53 -19.27 17.88
CA ASP A 28 15.73 -19.84 16.81
C ASP A 28 16.41 -19.59 15.45
N ILE A 29 17.14 -20.60 14.97
CA ILE A 29 17.86 -20.57 13.70
C ILE A 29 16.88 -20.40 12.51
N ALA A 30 15.68 -20.97 12.59
CA ALA A 30 14.70 -20.86 11.52
C ALA A 30 14.18 -19.42 11.42
N ALA A 31 13.78 -18.82 12.54
CA ALA A 31 13.35 -17.42 12.58
C ALA A 31 14.48 -16.46 12.14
N ARG A 32 15.73 -16.72 12.54
CA ARG A 32 16.89 -15.93 12.09
C ARG A 32 17.09 -16.03 10.57
N ASN A 33 17.01 -17.23 10.01
CA ASN A 33 17.15 -17.46 8.58
C ASN A 33 16.04 -16.79 7.77
N ASP A 34 14.82 -16.76 8.31
CA ASP A 34 13.71 -16.03 7.71
C ASP A 34 13.93 -14.52 7.78
N ALA A 35 14.39 -13.99 8.91
CA ALA A 35 14.73 -12.58 9.06
C ALA A 35 15.79 -12.12 8.05
N ILE A 36 16.83 -12.94 7.82
CA ILE A 36 17.82 -12.68 6.75
C ILE A 36 17.12 -12.61 5.39
N GLY A 37 16.26 -13.57 5.08
CA GLY A 37 15.51 -13.57 3.82
C GLY A 37 14.55 -12.37 3.67
N LEU A 38 13.97 -11.89 4.78
CA LEU A 38 13.15 -10.69 4.78
C LEU A 38 13.96 -9.42 4.45
N THR A 39 15.25 -9.37 4.80
CA THR A 39 16.14 -8.29 4.35
C THR A 39 16.29 -8.29 2.82
N TRP A 40 16.47 -9.46 2.21
CA TRP A 40 16.51 -9.58 0.75
C TRP A 40 15.18 -9.21 0.09
N LEU A 41 14.06 -9.65 0.68
CA LEU A 41 12.73 -9.30 0.22
C LEU A 41 12.48 -7.78 0.29
N LYS A 42 12.90 -7.12 1.38
CA LYS A 42 12.84 -5.66 1.51
C LYS A 42 13.59 -4.98 0.36
N SER A 43 14.82 -5.42 0.08
CA SER A 43 15.62 -4.88 -1.03
C SER A 43 15.01 -5.19 -2.41
N TYR A 44 14.35 -6.33 -2.58
CA TYR A 44 13.65 -6.69 -3.83
C TYR A 44 12.43 -5.78 -4.09
N LEU A 45 11.71 -5.44 -3.02
CA LEU A 45 10.52 -4.59 -3.02
C LEU A 45 10.84 -3.10 -2.90
N ASP A 46 12.12 -2.72 -2.93
CA ASP A 46 12.50 -1.31 -3.11
C ASP A 46 12.31 -0.92 -4.57
N PHE A 47 11.63 0.19 -4.82
CA PHE A 47 11.40 0.76 -6.15
C PHE A 47 11.97 2.17 -6.28
N GLY A 48 12.78 2.59 -5.31
CA GLY A 48 13.48 3.86 -5.30
C GLY A 48 14.69 3.92 -6.24
N PRO A 49 15.40 5.07 -6.24
CA PRO A 49 16.61 5.25 -7.06
C PRO A 49 17.74 4.29 -6.69
N ASP A 50 17.77 3.81 -5.43
CA ASP A 50 18.77 2.88 -4.91
C ASP A 50 18.38 1.41 -5.10
N ARG A 51 17.35 1.13 -5.94
CA ARG A 51 16.89 -0.22 -6.22
C ARG A 51 18.04 -1.08 -6.74
N PRO A 52 18.38 -2.20 -6.08
CA PRO A 52 19.51 -3.03 -6.48
C PRO A 52 19.35 -3.59 -7.89
N THR A 53 20.43 -3.60 -8.69
CA THR A 53 20.41 -4.13 -10.07
C THR A 53 19.95 -5.58 -10.13
N TRP A 54 20.29 -6.41 -9.14
CA TRP A 54 19.86 -7.81 -9.10
C TRP A 54 18.33 -7.94 -9.00
N ALA A 55 17.62 -6.97 -8.42
CA ALA A 55 16.16 -6.99 -8.33
C ALA A 55 15.52 -6.79 -9.72
N LEU A 56 16.14 -5.99 -10.59
CA LEU A 56 15.71 -5.84 -11.99
C LEU A 56 15.89 -7.14 -12.76
N VAL A 57 17.02 -7.83 -12.56
CA VAL A 57 17.27 -9.15 -13.15
C VAL A 57 16.27 -10.19 -12.61
N ALA A 58 15.96 -10.14 -11.31
CA ALA A 58 14.99 -11.01 -10.69
C ALA A 58 13.58 -10.83 -11.29
N ASP A 59 13.15 -9.59 -11.53
CA ASP A 59 11.88 -9.31 -12.22
C ASP A 59 11.82 -9.99 -13.59
N GLU A 60 12.89 -9.88 -14.39
CA GLU A 60 12.98 -10.53 -15.70
C GLU A 60 12.95 -12.06 -15.64
N ILE A 61 13.71 -12.67 -14.71
CA ILE A 61 13.71 -14.13 -14.51
C ILE A 61 12.30 -14.61 -14.15
N ILE A 62 11.61 -13.90 -13.27
CA ILE A 62 10.24 -14.24 -12.85
C ILE A 62 9.26 -14.07 -14.03
N ALA A 63 9.41 -13.02 -14.83
CA ALA A 63 8.56 -12.72 -16.00
C ALA A 63 8.68 -13.75 -17.13
N ILE A 64 9.85 -14.39 -17.30
CA ILE A 64 10.09 -15.47 -18.28
C ILE A 64 9.40 -16.78 -17.87
N HIS A 65 9.13 -16.97 -16.57
CA HIS A 65 8.56 -18.20 -16.02
C HIS A 65 7.15 -17.99 -15.44
N PRO A 66 6.14 -17.58 -16.24
CA PRO A 66 4.76 -17.47 -15.79
C PRO A 66 4.17 -18.84 -15.44
N SER A 67 3.16 -18.84 -14.58
CA SER A 67 2.31 -20.00 -14.33
C SER A 67 1.56 -20.40 -15.61
N GLN A 68 1.11 -21.66 -15.69
CA GLN A 68 0.37 -22.17 -16.86
C GLN A 68 -0.83 -21.28 -17.29
N PRO A 69 -1.75 -20.85 -16.40
CA PRO A 69 -2.88 -20.00 -16.81
C PRO A 69 -2.45 -18.61 -17.32
N ASP A 70 -1.26 -18.15 -16.91
CA ASP A 70 -0.72 -16.82 -17.19
C ASP A 70 0.27 -16.78 -18.37
N LYS A 71 0.59 -17.94 -18.98
CA LYS A 71 1.49 -18.03 -20.14
C LYS A 71 1.04 -17.17 -21.32
N ARG A 72 -0.27 -16.99 -21.49
CA ARG A 72 -0.87 -16.16 -22.54
C ARG A 72 -0.66 -14.65 -22.38
N ILE A 73 -0.27 -14.21 -21.18
CA ILE A 73 0.01 -12.80 -20.90
C ILE A 73 1.30 -12.42 -21.65
N ASP A 74 1.31 -11.29 -22.34
CA ASP A 74 2.51 -10.83 -23.04
C ASP A 74 3.65 -10.57 -22.04
N ARG A 75 4.87 -11.02 -22.34
CA ARG A 75 6.04 -10.79 -21.49
C ARG A 75 6.29 -9.29 -21.25
N SER A 76 6.04 -8.44 -22.25
CA SER A 76 6.28 -6.99 -22.17
C SER A 76 5.47 -6.27 -21.10
N ILE A 77 4.39 -6.88 -20.59
CA ILE A 77 3.56 -6.31 -19.51
C ILE A 77 3.69 -7.05 -18.19
N ARG A 78 4.55 -8.07 -18.11
CA ARG A 78 4.88 -8.74 -16.86
C ARG A 78 6.01 -7.97 -16.20
N ALA A 79 5.66 -7.20 -15.19
CA ALA A 79 6.58 -6.48 -14.32
C ALA A 79 6.78 -7.27 -13.03
N ASN A 80 6.51 -6.66 -11.87
CA ASN A 80 6.74 -7.28 -10.57
C ASN A 80 5.54 -8.11 -10.08
N ILE A 81 5.81 -9.31 -9.54
CA ILE A 81 4.79 -10.28 -9.09
C ILE A 81 4.02 -9.84 -7.84
N PHE A 82 4.54 -8.88 -7.06
CA PHE A 82 3.86 -8.31 -5.90
C PHE A 82 3.00 -7.08 -6.25
N LEU A 83 3.16 -6.52 -7.46
CA LEU A 83 2.36 -5.40 -7.97
C LEU A 83 1.24 -5.84 -8.92
N GLN A 84 1.32 -7.08 -9.44
CA GLN A 84 0.38 -7.61 -10.43
C GLN A 84 -0.26 -8.93 -9.99
N SER A 85 -1.39 -9.26 -10.62
CA SER A 85 -2.21 -10.42 -10.27
C SER A 85 -1.81 -11.74 -10.95
N TRP A 86 -0.93 -11.70 -11.96
CA TRP A 86 -0.39 -12.91 -12.58
C TRP A 86 0.63 -13.59 -11.65
N LYS A 87 0.85 -14.89 -11.84
CA LYS A 87 1.73 -15.71 -11.01
C LYS A 87 2.86 -16.33 -11.83
N SER A 88 4.00 -16.54 -11.21
CA SER A 88 5.13 -17.30 -11.77
C SER A 88 5.01 -18.79 -11.46
N GLN A 89 5.83 -19.60 -12.12
CA GLN A 89 5.96 -21.03 -11.87
C GLN A 89 7.12 -21.29 -10.90
N PRO A 90 6.86 -21.59 -9.60
CA PRO A 90 7.91 -21.66 -8.58
C PRO A 90 8.98 -22.71 -8.85
N THR A 91 8.62 -23.81 -9.52
CA THR A 91 9.54 -24.91 -9.84
C THR A 91 10.58 -24.57 -10.92
N LYS A 92 10.42 -23.44 -11.60
CA LYS A 92 11.38 -22.95 -12.62
C LYS A 92 12.22 -21.78 -12.14
N LEU A 93 11.98 -21.29 -10.92
CA LEU A 93 12.74 -20.18 -10.35
C LEU A 93 13.98 -20.68 -9.62
N PRO A 94 15.08 -19.89 -9.62
CA PRO A 94 16.19 -20.08 -8.70
C PRO A 94 15.71 -20.16 -7.25
N VAL A 95 16.44 -20.93 -6.42
CA VAL A 95 16.06 -21.21 -5.02
C VAL A 95 15.87 -19.92 -4.23
N ASP A 96 16.72 -18.91 -4.44
CA ASP A 96 16.64 -17.63 -3.72
C ASP A 96 15.39 -16.82 -4.11
N LEU A 97 15.04 -16.76 -5.39
CA LEU A 97 13.83 -16.05 -5.84
C LEU A 97 12.56 -16.75 -5.37
N LYS A 98 12.55 -18.09 -5.41
CA LYS A 98 11.46 -18.87 -4.84
C LYS A 98 11.31 -18.55 -3.34
N ARG A 99 12.43 -18.52 -2.60
CA ARG A 99 12.43 -18.19 -1.17
C ARG A 99 11.91 -16.78 -0.88
N ILE A 100 12.26 -15.78 -1.70
CA ILE A 100 11.73 -14.41 -1.57
C ILE A 100 10.21 -14.40 -1.71
N ILE A 101 9.67 -15.08 -2.72
CA ILE A 101 8.21 -15.17 -2.95
C ILE A 101 7.51 -15.95 -1.82
N ASP A 102 8.11 -17.06 -1.37
CA ASP A 102 7.58 -17.89 -0.29
C ASP A 102 7.56 -17.12 1.04
N LEU A 103 8.62 -16.35 1.35
CA LEU A 103 8.67 -15.48 2.53
C LEU A 103 7.63 -14.37 2.46
N GLY A 104 7.48 -13.75 1.29
CA GLY A 104 6.46 -12.72 1.10
C GLY A 104 5.04 -13.26 1.33
N THR A 105 4.78 -14.50 0.93
CA THR A 105 3.51 -15.18 1.20
C THR A 105 3.39 -15.55 2.69
N LYS A 106 4.41 -16.18 3.27
CA LYS A 106 4.45 -16.63 4.66
C LYS A 106 4.19 -15.50 5.66
N TYR A 107 4.79 -14.35 5.43
CA TYR A 107 4.68 -13.19 6.30
C TYR A 107 3.65 -12.17 5.84
N GLY A 108 2.79 -12.52 4.88
CA GLY A 108 1.66 -11.68 4.48
C GLY A 108 2.09 -10.31 3.96
N VAL A 109 3.01 -10.26 3.01
CA VAL A 109 3.32 -9.03 2.28
C VAL A 109 2.09 -8.57 1.50
N LYS A 110 1.66 -7.33 1.73
CA LYS A 110 0.57 -6.70 0.98
C LYS A 110 0.91 -5.25 0.66
N LEU A 111 0.37 -4.76 -0.46
CA LEU A 111 0.25 -3.32 -0.70
C LEU A 111 -0.87 -2.78 0.18
N GLU A 112 -0.53 -2.09 1.26
CA GLU A 112 -1.50 -1.61 2.25
C GLU A 112 -1.07 -0.31 2.94
N GLY A 113 -2.06 0.54 3.20
CA GLY A 113 -1.90 1.87 3.76
C GLY A 113 -3.26 2.55 3.86
N ARG A 114 -3.39 3.58 4.70
CA ARG A 114 -4.66 4.32 4.84
C ARG A 114 -5.02 5.02 3.53
N ALA A 115 -4.06 5.73 2.95
CA ALA A 115 -4.10 6.28 1.61
C ALA A 115 -2.68 6.31 1.01
N PHE A 116 -2.59 6.59 -0.29
CA PHE A 116 -1.32 6.72 -0.99
C PHE A 116 -1.27 8.04 -1.74
N THR A 117 -0.08 8.58 -1.88
CA THR A 117 0.09 9.74 -2.76
C THR A 117 -0.17 9.37 -4.22
N ARG A 118 -0.55 10.36 -5.05
CA ARG A 118 -0.71 10.16 -6.51
C ARG A 118 0.57 9.69 -7.16
N LYS A 119 1.73 10.07 -6.61
CA LYS A 119 3.02 9.59 -7.08
C LYS A 119 3.08 8.06 -7.03
N ILE A 120 2.83 7.46 -5.86
CA ILE A 120 2.77 6.01 -5.67
C ILE A 120 1.70 5.39 -6.59
N MET A 121 0.49 5.97 -6.64
CA MET A 121 -0.58 5.45 -7.51
C MET A 121 -0.17 5.40 -8.98
N ARG A 122 0.51 6.44 -9.48
CA ARG A 122 0.92 6.56 -10.88
C ARG A 122 2.03 5.59 -11.25
N GLU A 123 2.90 5.22 -10.32
CA GLU A 123 3.98 4.25 -10.53
C GLU A 123 3.44 2.80 -10.67
N MET A 124 2.24 2.52 -10.17
CA MET A 124 1.64 1.18 -10.24
C MET A 124 1.45 0.69 -11.69
N PRO A 125 1.66 -0.61 -11.97
CA PRO A 125 1.34 -1.20 -13.27
C PRO A 125 -0.17 -1.18 -13.55
N ILE A 126 -0.59 -0.63 -14.69
CA ILE A 126 -2.03 -0.61 -15.04
C ILE A 126 -2.53 -1.98 -15.50
N TRP A 127 -1.70 -2.74 -16.20
CA TRP A 127 -2.06 -4.06 -16.70
C TRP A 127 -1.96 -5.09 -15.58
N HIS A 128 -2.96 -5.97 -15.46
CA HIS A 128 -3.01 -6.97 -14.39
C HIS A 128 -2.86 -6.39 -12.97
N HIS A 129 -3.22 -5.12 -12.75
CA HIS A 129 -3.10 -4.43 -11.46
C HIS A 129 -3.60 -5.30 -10.31
N ILE A 130 -2.77 -5.53 -9.27
CA ILE A 130 -3.07 -6.51 -8.21
C ILE A 130 -4.33 -6.18 -7.41
N LYS A 131 -4.68 -4.90 -7.31
CA LYS A 131 -5.88 -4.42 -6.59
C LYS A 131 -7.15 -4.30 -7.44
N SER A 132 -7.12 -4.64 -8.74
CA SER A 132 -8.30 -4.55 -9.59
C SER A 132 -8.52 -5.80 -10.43
N GLU A 133 -9.54 -6.58 -10.07
CA GLU A 133 -10.00 -7.67 -10.93
C GLU A 133 -10.82 -7.16 -12.13
N HIS A 134 -11.47 -6.00 -11.99
CA HIS A 134 -12.30 -5.40 -13.05
C HIS A 134 -11.48 -5.07 -14.30
N ILE A 135 -10.22 -4.66 -14.12
CA ILE A 135 -9.28 -4.41 -15.23
C ILE A 135 -9.12 -5.64 -16.13
N ARG A 136 -9.26 -6.87 -15.61
CA ARG A 136 -9.11 -8.10 -16.41
C ARG A 136 -10.03 -8.14 -17.64
N LYS A 137 -11.22 -7.55 -17.53
CA LYS A 137 -12.22 -7.46 -18.62
C LYS A 137 -11.79 -6.50 -19.73
N LEU A 138 -10.85 -5.60 -19.44
CA LEU A 138 -10.38 -4.55 -20.34
C LEU A 138 -9.00 -4.85 -20.96
N LEU A 139 -8.34 -5.93 -20.56
CA LEU A 139 -6.99 -6.28 -21.04
C LEU A 139 -6.97 -6.64 -22.52
N ASN A 140 -8.07 -7.22 -23.01
CA ASN A 140 -8.21 -7.70 -24.38
C ASN A 140 -8.93 -6.66 -25.24
N GLY A 141 -8.60 -6.65 -26.53
CA GLY A 141 -9.18 -5.73 -27.50
C GLY A 141 -8.13 -4.98 -28.31
N LYS A 142 -8.56 -4.46 -29.47
CA LYS A 142 -7.69 -3.74 -30.41
C LYS A 142 -7.12 -2.47 -29.76
N GLU A 143 -7.93 -1.79 -28.96
CA GLU A 143 -7.53 -0.56 -28.26
C GLU A 143 -6.48 -0.86 -27.18
N SER A 144 -6.69 -1.90 -26.36
CA SER A 144 -5.74 -2.28 -25.31
C SER A 144 -4.41 -2.78 -25.89
N HIS A 145 -4.46 -3.51 -27.02
CA HIS A 145 -3.26 -3.84 -27.77
C HIS A 145 -2.55 -2.59 -28.29
N CYS A 146 -3.27 -1.63 -28.87
CA CYS A 146 -2.70 -0.37 -29.34
C CYS A 146 -2.09 0.45 -28.18
N LEU A 147 -2.75 0.49 -27.02
CA LEU A 147 -2.21 1.17 -25.84
C LEU A 147 -0.86 0.59 -25.40
N ARG A 148 -0.71 -0.74 -25.42
CA ARG A 148 0.56 -1.42 -25.10
C ARG A 148 1.62 -1.25 -26.19
N ALA A 149 1.30 -1.69 -27.40
CA ALA A 149 2.27 -1.81 -28.48
C ALA A 149 2.70 -0.45 -29.04
N ASN A 150 1.75 0.48 -29.19
CA ASN A 150 1.97 1.74 -29.89
C ASN A 150 2.13 2.92 -28.93
N HIS A 151 1.24 3.05 -27.94
CA HIS A 151 1.31 4.14 -26.98
C HIS A 151 2.25 3.87 -25.80
N LYS A 152 2.80 2.65 -25.68
CA LYS A 152 3.74 2.23 -24.63
C LYS A 152 3.22 2.45 -23.21
N VAL A 153 1.90 2.33 -23.02
CA VAL A 153 1.25 2.46 -21.71
C VAL A 153 1.60 1.24 -20.87
N ASN A 154 2.24 1.45 -19.72
CA ASN A 154 2.58 0.39 -18.75
C ASN A 154 2.10 0.70 -17.33
N THR A 155 2.09 1.98 -16.97
CA THR A 155 1.73 2.44 -15.63
C THR A 155 0.36 3.11 -15.59
N VAL A 156 -0.17 3.27 -14.38
CA VAL A 156 -1.37 4.07 -14.12
C VAL A 156 -1.15 5.52 -14.57
N GLY A 157 0.05 6.08 -14.36
CA GLY A 157 0.41 7.43 -14.81
C GLY A 157 0.41 7.59 -16.33
N ASP A 158 0.86 6.56 -17.07
CA ASP A 158 0.78 6.56 -18.54
C ASP A 158 -0.69 6.57 -18.99
N ALA A 159 -1.53 5.72 -18.38
CA ALA A 159 -2.95 5.65 -18.68
C ALA A 159 -3.65 6.99 -18.38
N GLU A 160 -3.33 7.62 -17.25
CA GLU A 160 -3.81 8.96 -16.87
C GLU A 160 -3.40 10.01 -17.91
N THR A 161 -2.13 10.01 -18.33
CA THR A 161 -1.61 10.94 -19.35
C THR A 161 -2.33 10.80 -20.69
N ILE A 162 -2.65 9.56 -21.09
CA ILE A 162 -3.45 9.31 -22.28
C ILE A 162 -4.91 9.74 -22.07
N ALA A 163 -5.53 9.39 -20.94
CA ALA A 163 -6.93 9.71 -20.66
C ALA A 163 -7.19 11.22 -20.61
N LYS A 164 -6.29 12.01 -19.99
CA LYS A 164 -6.37 13.49 -19.91
C LYS A 164 -6.52 14.19 -21.27
N LYS A 165 -6.06 13.56 -22.35
CA LYS A 165 -6.22 14.09 -23.72
C LYS A 165 -7.69 14.17 -24.16
N LEU A 166 -8.61 13.48 -23.46
CA LEU A 166 -10.05 13.59 -23.67
C LEU A 166 -10.61 14.95 -23.27
N ASP A 167 -10.00 15.61 -22.28
CA ASP A 167 -10.49 16.86 -21.70
C ASP A 167 -10.12 18.08 -22.56
N ASN A 168 -9.37 17.88 -23.66
CA ASN A 168 -9.07 18.93 -24.61
C ASN A 168 -10.37 19.46 -25.25
N PRO A 169 -10.70 20.77 -25.13
CA PRO A 169 -11.94 21.33 -25.68
C PRO A 169 -12.09 21.15 -27.19
N ARG A 170 -10.99 21.01 -27.94
CA ARG A 170 -10.99 20.78 -29.40
C ARG A 170 -11.13 19.30 -29.77
N HIS A 171 -11.16 18.41 -28.78
CA HIS A 171 -11.36 16.99 -29.00
C HIS A 171 -12.79 16.69 -29.46
N ASN A 172 -12.91 15.64 -30.27
CA ASN A 172 -14.16 15.22 -30.87
C ASN A 172 -14.17 13.69 -30.91
N ARG A 173 -15.36 13.09 -30.74
CA ARG A 173 -15.56 11.64 -30.64
C ARG A 173 -15.47 10.92 -32.00
N ARG A 174 -14.34 11.06 -32.69
CA ARG A 174 -14.08 10.50 -34.04
C ARG A 174 -12.63 10.04 -34.20
N SER A 175 -12.41 9.07 -35.09
CA SER A 175 -11.07 8.48 -35.35
C SER A 175 -10.07 9.49 -35.93
N ASN A 176 -10.54 10.43 -36.74
CA ASN A 176 -9.76 11.45 -37.43
C ASN A 176 -9.82 12.83 -36.75
N CYS A 177 -10.05 12.88 -35.42
CA CYS A 177 -10.14 14.14 -34.69
C CYS A 177 -8.94 15.04 -34.95
N ALA A 178 -9.19 16.32 -35.29
CA ALA A 178 -8.18 17.27 -35.74
C ALA A 178 -7.38 17.94 -34.60
N CYS A 179 -7.69 17.62 -33.34
CA CYS A 179 -6.92 18.14 -32.20
C CYS A 179 -5.47 17.64 -32.25
N THR A 180 -4.55 18.43 -31.68
CA THR A 180 -3.10 18.19 -31.71
C THR A 180 -2.75 16.79 -31.19
N SER A 181 -3.29 16.42 -30.03
CA SER A 181 -3.01 15.12 -29.39
C SER A 181 -3.44 13.91 -30.23
N CYS A 182 -4.55 14.01 -30.97
CA CYS A 182 -5.00 12.95 -31.86
C CYS A 182 -4.19 12.91 -33.17
N LYS A 183 -3.77 14.07 -33.70
CA LYS A 183 -2.87 14.12 -34.88
C LYS A 183 -1.52 13.48 -34.56
N GLU A 184 -0.91 13.86 -33.45
CA GLU A 184 0.35 13.28 -32.97
C GLU A 184 0.21 11.78 -32.73
N SER A 185 -0.87 11.33 -32.10
CA SER A 185 -1.11 9.89 -31.90
C SER A 185 -1.20 9.11 -33.22
N ARG A 186 -1.78 9.69 -34.27
CA ARG A 186 -1.81 9.05 -35.60
C ARG A 186 -0.43 9.03 -36.26
N GLN A 187 0.32 10.13 -36.15
CA GLN A 187 1.60 10.32 -36.85
C GLN A 187 2.77 9.62 -36.15
N LEU A 188 2.88 9.77 -34.83
CA LEU A 188 4.03 9.31 -34.05
C LEU A 188 3.86 7.88 -33.54
N THR A 189 2.65 7.50 -33.11
CA THR A 189 2.39 6.17 -32.56
C THR A 189 1.65 5.25 -33.55
N MET A 190 1.37 5.71 -34.78
CA MET A 190 0.62 4.94 -35.77
C MET A 190 -0.77 4.47 -35.28
N CYS A 191 -1.38 5.19 -34.33
CA CYS A 191 -2.68 4.82 -33.76
C CYS A 191 -3.82 5.13 -34.74
N LYS A 192 -4.54 4.10 -35.19
CA LYS A 192 -5.64 4.26 -36.18
C LYS A 192 -6.86 5.02 -35.64
N ASN A 193 -7.12 4.93 -34.34
CA ASN A 193 -8.26 5.60 -33.71
C ASN A 193 -7.89 6.09 -32.30
N PRO A 194 -7.31 7.30 -32.21
CA PRO A 194 -6.90 7.87 -30.93
C PRO A 194 -8.06 7.94 -29.95
N HIS A 195 -9.25 8.43 -30.36
CA HIS A 195 -10.41 8.58 -29.48
C HIS A 195 -10.72 7.29 -28.70
N LYS A 196 -10.78 6.14 -29.39
CA LYS A 196 -11.04 4.84 -28.76
C LYS A 196 -9.93 4.44 -27.77
N CYS A 197 -8.67 4.73 -28.06
CA CYS A 197 -7.56 4.47 -27.15
C CYS A 197 -7.64 5.38 -25.91
N LEU A 198 -7.98 6.67 -26.08
CA LEU A 198 -8.15 7.59 -24.96
C LEU A 198 -9.31 7.14 -24.04
N THR A 199 -10.45 6.76 -24.62
CA THR A 199 -11.59 6.21 -23.87
C THR A 199 -11.24 4.88 -23.20
N ARG A 200 -10.46 4.01 -23.85
CA ARG A 200 -10.00 2.76 -23.24
C ARG A 200 -9.07 3.02 -22.06
N ALA A 201 -8.17 4.00 -22.15
CA ALA A 201 -7.30 4.39 -21.05
C ALA A 201 -8.11 4.94 -19.85
N LYS A 202 -9.11 5.78 -20.13
CA LYS A 202 -10.04 6.26 -19.08
C LYS A 202 -10.79 5.11 -18.41
N ALA A 203 -11.31 4.15 -19.19
CA ALA A 203 -12.00 2.98 -18.64
C ALA A 203 -11.09 2.09 -17.77
N LEU A 204 -9.79 2.00 -18.08
CA LEU A 204 -8.81 1.29 -17.24
C LEU A 204 -8.65 1.98 -15.88
N LEU A 205 -8.60 3.31 -15.86
CA LEU A 205 -8.51 4.09 -14.61
C LEU A 205 -9.79 3.99 -13.78
N GLU A 206 -10.95 4.09 -14.42
CA GLU A 206 -12.26 3.94 -13.74
C GLU A 206 -12.48 2.55 -13.15
N ALA A 207 -11.77 1.53 -13.65
CA ALA A 207 -11.79 0.18 -13.09
C ALA A 207 -10.87 0.00 -11.86
N LEU A 208 -10.07 1.01 -11.49
CA LEU A 208 -9.24 0.97 -10.28
C LEU A 208 -10.10 1.28 -9.04
N PRO A 209 -9.86 0.60 -7.90
CA PRO A 209 -10.50 0.96 -6.64
C PRO A 209 -10.12 2.39 -6.21
N GLY A 210 -10.97 3.00 -5.37
CA GLY A 210 -10.81 4.41 -4.98
C GLY A 210 -9.45 4.74 -4.38
N LYS A 211 -8.88 3.86 -3.55
CA LYS A 211 -7.56 4.05 -2.91
C LYS A 211 -6.41 4.03 -3.93
N TRP A 212 -6.61 3.47 -5.11
CA TRP A 212 -5.60 3.29 -6.16
C TRP A 212 -5.92 4.08 -7.43
N ASN A 213 -6.98 4.88 -7.43
CA ASN A 213 -7.42 5.63 -8.60
C ASN A 213 -6.95 7.10 -8.51
N PRO A 214 -6.02 7.55 -9.39
CA PRO A 214 -5.48 8.90 -9.38
C PRO A 214 -6.50 10.00 -9.80
N LEU A 215 -7.72 9.62 -10.19
CA LEU A 215 -8.77 10.57 -10.58
C LEU A 215 -9.75 10.90 -9.44
N ASN A 216 -9.83 10.05 -8.41
CA ASN A 216 -10.75 10.22 -7.29
C ASN A 216 -10.14 11.11 -6.20
N PRO A 217 -10.88 11.96 -5.48
CA PRO A 217 -10.35 12.75 -4.37
C PRO A 217 -9.54 11.90 -3.37
N GLN A 218 -8.38 12.39 -2.95
CA GLN A 218 -7.48 11.71 -2.02
C GLN A 218 -7.18 12.58 -0.80
N PRO A 219 -6.81 11.98 0.34
CA PRO A 219 -6.33 12.71 1.51
C PRO A 219 -5.22 13.73 1.20
N GLU A 220 -4.26 13.38 0.33
CA GLU A 220 -3.16 14.29 -0.03
C GLU A 220 -3.61 15.63 -0.62
N ASP A 221 -4.81 15.70 -1.21
CA ASP A 221 -5.37 16.93 -1.80
C ASP A 221 -5.62 18.01 -0.73
N HIS A 222 -5.74 17.60 0.54
CA HIS A 222 -6.10 18.46 1.67
C HIS A 222 -5.09 18.45 2.83
N GLU A 223 -4.15 17.51 2.85
CA GLU A 223 -3.20 17.32 3.96
C GLU A 223 -2.19 18.47 4.10
N ASN A 224 -1.85 19.15 3.01
CA ASN A 224 -0.83 20.21 3.03
C ASN A 224 -1.39 21.61 3.34
N GLU A 225 -2.71 21.78 3.42
CA GLU A 225 -3.37 23.08 3.63
C GLU A 225 -3.08 23.67 5.02
N ARG A 226 -2.79 22.84 6.04
CA ARG A 226 -2.57 23.28 7.43
C ARG A 226 -1.13 23.55 7.84
N THR A 227 -0.13 23.02 7.12
CA THR A 227 1.29 23.12 7.53
C THR A 227 1.87 24.53 7.44
N ARG A 228 1.18 25.48 6.79
CA ARG A 228 1.73 26.81 6.50
C ARG A 228 1.60 27.85 7.62
N ASP A 229 0.75 27.63 8.63
CA ASP A 229 0.36 28.69 9.59
C ASP A 229 0.69 28.41 11.07
N ARG A 230 1.50 27.40 11.40
CA ARG A 230 1.83 27.11 12.81
C ARG A 230 3.20 27.67 13.19
N HIS A 231 3.20 28.84 13.84
CA HIS A 231 4.32 29.27 14.68
C HIS A 231 4.39 28.35 15.90
N LEU A 232 5.19 27.28 15.80
CA LEU A 232 5.40 26.34 16.90
C LEU A 232 6.30 27.00 17.97
N ASN A 233 5.90 26.89 19.24
CA ASN A 233 6.78 27.16 20.37
C ASN A 233 8.01 26.24 20.31
N GLN A 234 9.18 26.73 20.77
CA GLN A 234 10.48 26.02 20.73
C GLN A 234 10.51 24.62 21.40
N HIS A 235 9.45 24.22 22.11
CA HIS A 235 9.35 22.94 22.81
C HIS A 235 8.19 22.06 22.33
N ALA A 236 7.48 22.44 21.25
CA ALA A 236 6.39 21.64 20.69
C ALA A 236 6.93 20.64 19.67
N TYR A 237 6.55 19.37 19.83
CA TYR A 237 6.74 18.35 18.79
C TYR A 237 5.60 18.42 17.78
N GLU A 238 5.93 18.54 16.50
CA GLU A 238 4.92 18.52 15.43
C GLU A 238 4.42 17.09 15.24
N PHE A 239 3.14 16.86 15.52
CA PHE A 239 2.46 15.63 15.16
C PHE A 239 2.16 15.65 13.66
N ASP A 240 2.79 14.75 12.91
CA ASP A 240 2.46 14.53 11.49
C ASP A 240 1.11 13.81 11.38
N ASN A 241 0.09 14.56 10.98
CA ASN A 241 -1.27 14.07 10.82
C ASN A 241 -1.56 13.54 9.40
N LYS A 242 -0.55 13.39 8.55
CA LYS A 242 -0.73 12.89 7.18
C LYS A 242 -1.14 11.42 7.19
N LEU A 243 -2.22 11.10 6.50
CA LEU A 243 -2.69 9.74 6.28
C LEU A 243 -2.08 9.10 5.03
N SER A 244 -1.68 9.92 4.06
CA SER A 244 -1.11 9.46 2.80
C SER A 244 0.31 8.94 2.99
N VAL A 245 0.56 7.70 2.54
CA VAL A 245 1.91 7.19 2.37
C VAL A 245 2.60 7.95 1.25
N THR A 246 3.76 8.53 1.56
CA THR A 246 4.64 9.25 0.64
C THR A 246 5.88 8.39 0.33
N GLY A 247 6.66 8.77 -0.69
CA GLY A 247 7.89 8.05 -1.06
C GLY A 247 7.82 7.41 -2.45
N ASN A 248 8.16 6.13 -2.53
CA ASN A 248 8.11 5.29 -3.74
C ASN A 248 7.18 4.06 -3.54
N LEU A 249 6.96 3.26 -4.58
CA LEU A 249 6.12 2.04 -4.48
C LEU A 249 6.51 1.08 -3.35
N GLY A 250 7.79 1.00 -2.99
CA GLY A 250 8.30 0.19 -1.89
C GLY A 250 7.69 0.55 -0.54
N ASP A 251 7.43 1.85 -0.33
CA ASP A 251 6.84 2.38 0.90
C ASP A 251 5.35 1.99 1.06
N ALA A 252 4.71 1.50 0.00
CA ALA A 252 3.34 0.99 0.05
C ALA A 252 3.24 -0.46 0.55
N PHE A 253 4.35 -1.19 0.66
CA PHE A 253 4.33 -2.56 1.18
C PHE A 253 4.29 -2.61 2.70
N ARG A 254 3.48 -3.53 3.23
CA ARG A 254 3.40 -3.89 4.63
C ARG A 254 3.61 -5.39 4.77
N ILE A 255 4.29 -5.80 5.83
CA ILE A 255 4.53 -7.21 6.19
C ILE A 255 3.86 -7.51 7.52
N PHE A 256 3.75 -8.78 7.87
CA PHE A 256 3.00 -9.27 9.03
C PHE A 256 1.52 -8.86 8.99
N THR A 257 0.95 -8.74 7.79
CA THR A 257 -0.45 -8.33 7.64
C THR A 257 -1.39 -9.53 7.80
N SER A 258 -2.52 -9.30 8.46
CA SER A 258 -3.63 -10.23 8.60
C SER A 258 -4.96 -9.47 8.52
N GLY A 259 -6.06 -10.20 8.27
CA GLY A 259 -7.40 -9.60 8.24
C GLY A 259 -7.78 -8.84 6.97
N GLU A 260 -8.87 -8.10 7.09
CA GLU A 260 -9.54 -7.36 6.01
C GLU A 260 -8.79 -6.09 5.61
N THR A 261 -8.94 -5.71 4.34
CA THR A 261 -8.33 -4.51 3.75
C THR A 261 -9.44 -3.61 3.22
N SER A 262 -9.31 -2.29 3.41
CA SER A 262 -10.20 -1.32 2.77
C SER A 262 -9.62 -0.89 1.43
N GLU A 263 -10.42 -0.83 0.38
CA GLU A 263 -10.01 -0.25 -0.91
C GLU A 263 -10.56 1.17 -1.12
N THR A 264 -11.22 1.71 -0.08
CA THR A 264 -11.75 3.08 -0.04
C THR A 264 -10.79 3.95 0.77
N PRO A 265 -10.34 5.09 0.22
CA PRO A 265 -9.52 6.03 0.97
C PRO A 265 -10.40 6.71 2.05
N PRO A 266 -9.84 7.06 3.22
CA PRO A 266 -10.57 7.83 4.21
C PRO A 266 -10.98 9.17 3.63
N LEU A 267 -12.23 9.56 3.87
CA LEU A 267 -12.71 10.88 3.47
C LEU A 267 -12.18 11.91 4.49
N ILE A 268 -11.10 12.61 4.16
CA ILE A 268 -10.74 13.82 4.91
C ILE A 268 -11.53 14.98 4.31
N ARG A 269 -12.65 15.34 4.94
CA ARG A 269 -13.23 16.67 4.77
C ARG A 269 -12.81 17.49 5.97
N TRP A 270 -11.88 18.43 5.76
CA TRP A 270 -11.76 19.52 6.71
C TRP A 270 -13.05 20.34 6.58
N THR A 271 -13.79 20.45 7.68
CA THR A 271 -14.88 21.41 7.78
C THR A 271 -14.32 22.80 7.45
N ASP A 272 -14.99 23.52 6.55
CA ASP A 272 -14.68 24.88 6.10
C ASP A 272 -13.99 25.72 7.17
N ASP A 273 -12.96 26.49 6.81
CA ASP A 273 -12.25 27.41 7.73
C ASP A 273 -13.20 28.42 8.41
N ASN A 274 -14.40 28.63 7.85
CA ASN A 274 -15.48 29.43 8.46
C ASN A 274 -16.12 28.78 9.71
N LEU A 275 -15.77 27.54 10.03
CA LEU A 275 -16.13 26.82 11.27
C LEU A 275 -14.92 26.68 12.22
N ARG A 276 -13.88 27.52 12.08
CA ARG A 276 -12.89 27.67 13.17
C ARG A 276 -13.60 28.30 14.38
N GLY A 277 -14.14 27.44 15.23
CA GLY A 277 -14.35 27.79 16.63
C GLY A 277 -13.02 28.28 17.23
N PRO A 278 -13.09 28.99 18.37
CA PRO A 278 -11.88 29.44 19.07
C PRO A 278 -10.92 28.25 19.26
N GLU A 279 -9.61 28.50 19.16
CA GLU A 279 -8.62 27.48 19.51
C GLU A 279 -8.83 27.09 20.98
N ILE A 280 -9.17 25.83 21.23
CA ILE A 280 -9.41 25.31 22.57
C ILE A 280 -8.21 24.45 22.94
N LYS A 281 -7.56 24.78 24.06
CA LYS A 281 -6.54 23.92 24.65
C LYS A 281 -7.23 22.75 25.36
N VAL A 282 -6.86 21.53 24.98
CA VAL A 282 -7.39 20.30 25.57
C VAL A 282 -6.22 19.52 26.16
N TYR A 283 -6.44 18.94 27.32
CA TYR A 283 -5.55 18.03 28.03
C TYR A 283 -6.19 16.64 27.96
N THR A 284 -5.44 15.68 27.45
CA THR A 284 -5.86 14.28 27.33
C THR A 284 -4.95 13.43 28.20
N ASP A 285 -5.50 12.39 28.83
CA ASP A 285 -4.71 11.43 29.61
C ASP A 285 -5.34 10.05 29.59
N GLY A 286 -4.51 9.02 29.52
CA GLY A 286 -4.91 7.62 29.63
C GLY A 286 -4.45 7.01 30.94
N SER A 287 -5.35 6.34 31.66
CA SER A 287 -4.99 5.67 32.91
C SER A 287 -5.43 4.22 32.91
N CYS A 288 -4.66 3.35 33.55
CA CYS A 288 -5.03 1.97 33.74
C CYS A 288 -4.67 1.48 35.14
N ILE A 289 -5.68 1.01 35.86
CA ILE A 289 -5.53 0.37 37.17
C ILE A 289 -5.20 -1.10 36.93
N ARG A 290 -4.20 -1.62 37.65
CA ARG A 290 -3.69 -3.01 37.52
C ARG A 290 -3.21 -3.32 36.09
N ASN A 291 -2.56 -2.35 35.44
CA ASN A 291 -2.03 -2.53 34.10
C ASN A 291 -1.14 -3.78 34.00
N GLY A 292 -1.45 -4.67 33.05
CA GLY A 292 -0.75 -5.94 32.85
C GLY A 292 -1.35 -7.14 33.61
N ASP A 293 -2.43 -6.95 34.37
CA ASP A 293 -3.20 -8.01 35.02
C ASP A 293 -4.47 -8.35 34.22
N ASN A 294 -5.04 -9.54 34.43
CA ASN A 294 -6.29 -9.99 33.82
C ASN A 294 -7.50 -9.14 34.24
N ASN A 295 -7.41 -8.47 35.39
CA ASN A 295 -8.43 -7.57 35.92
C ASN A 295 -8.07 -6.10 35.70
N ALA A 296 -7.25 -5.78 34.71
CA ALA A 296 -6.92 -4.40 34.37
C ALA A 296 -8.18 -3.62 33.95
N GLU A 297 -8.28 -2.37 34.39
CA GLU A 297 -9.36 -1.46 34.01
C GLU A 297 -8.74 -0.16 33.51
N ALA A 298 -9.02 0.18 32.25
CA ALA A 298 -8.50 1.38 31.61
C ALA A 298 -9.59 2.44 31.41
N GLY A 299 -9.17 3.69 31.50
CA GLY A 299 -9.97 4.87 31.20
C GLY A 299 -9.18 5.91 30.41
N ALA A 300 -9.90 6.81 29.78
CA ALA A 300 -9.39 7.96 29.06
C ALA A 300 -10.10 9.22 29.55
N GLY A 301 -9.34 10.31 29.74
CA GLY A 301 -9.83 11.60 30.20
C GLY A 301 -9.58 12.68 29.16
N ILE A 302 -10.57 13.54 28.96
CA ILE A 302 -10.49 14.76 28.15
C ILE A 302 -10.86 15.91 29.08
N PHE A 303 -9.96 16.87 29.24
CA PHE A 303 -10.15 18.05 30.06
C PHE A 303 -9.83 19.33 29.28
N VAL A 304 -10.72 20.31 29.32
CA VAL A 304 -10.55 21.60 28.65
C VAL A 304 -10.27 22.68 29.68
N THR A 305 -11.27 22.96 30.50
CA THR A 305 -11.23 23.85 31.67
C THR A 305 -12.24 23.33 32.70
N GLU A 306 -12.24 23.88 33.91
CA GLU A 306 -13.28 23.59 34.90
C GLU A 306 -14.69 23.80 34.32
N ASP A 307 -15.60 22.85 34.58
CA ASP A 307 -17.00 22.81 34.12
C ASP A 307 -17.23 22.92 32.59
N HIS A 308 -16.21 22.70 31.77
CA HIS A 308 -16.38 22.75 30.32
C HIS A 308 -17.26 21.59 29.83
N ARG A 309 -18.27 21.88 28.99
CA ARG A 309 -19.21 20.89 28.44
C ARG A 309 -18.59 19.73 27.64
N TYR A 310 -17.30 19.86 27.28
CA TYR A 310 -16.55 18.85 26.54
C TYR A 310 -15.57 18.05 27.41
N ASN A 311 -15.51 18.34 28.72
CA ASN A 311 -14.82 17.45 29.64
C ASN A 311 -15.50 16.07 29.59
N ARG A 312 -14.70 15.02 29.47
CA ARG A 312 -15.20 13.64 29.43
C ARG A 312 -14.27 12.70 30.16
N GLU A 313 -14.89 11.72 30.80
CA GLU A 313 -14.26 10.49 31.24
C GLU A 313 -14.86 9.34 30.41
N ILE A 314 -14.00 8.50 29.87
CA ILE A 314 -14.37 7.43 28.95
C ILE A 314 -13.79 6.14 29.52
N ARG A 315 -14.66 5.22 29.95
CA ARG A 315 -14.25 3.85 30.26
C ARG A 315 -13.92 3.13 28.96
N ILE A 316 -12.74 2.50 28.90
CA ILE A 316 -12.35 1.73 27.73
C ILE A 316 -13.24 0.48 27.64
N PRO A 317 -13.95 0.24 26.51
CA PRO A 317 -14.81 -0.93 26.37
C PRO A 317 -14.05 -2.24 26.58
N ASP A 318 -14.66 -3.22 27.25
CA ASP A 318 -14.04 -4.52 27.57
C ASP A 318 -13.59 -5.31 26.33
N ARG A 319 -14.14 -4.99 25.14
CA ARG A 319 -13.71 -5.56 23.84
C ARG A 319 -12.34 -5.07 23.38
N LEU A 320 -11.78 -4.04 24.00
CA LEU A 320 -10.45 -3.50 23.72
C LEU A 320 -9.49 -3.88 24.87
N PRO A 321 -8.18 -4.03 24.58
CA PRO A 321 -7.19 -4.28 25.61
C PRO A 321 -7.26 -3.24 26.73
N GLN A 322 -7.39 -3.68 27.97
CA GLN A 322 -7.41 -2.80 29.14
C GLN A 322 -5.96 -2.47 29.54
N THR A 323 -5.37 -1.49 28.86
CA THR A 323 -3.97 -1.08 29.09
C THR A 323 -3.85 0.43 29.13
N ASN A 324 -2.77 0.93 29.74
CA ASN A 324 -2.49 2.38 29.73
C ASN A 324 -2.41 2.94 28.30
N GLN A 325 -1.74 2.21 27.41
CA GLN A 325 -1.57 2.61 26.01
C GLN A 325 -2.90 2.70 25.26
N THR A 326 -3.86 1.83 25.58
CA THR A 326 -5.20 1.90 25.00
C THR A 326 -5.98 3.10 25.54
N GLY A 327 -5.81 3.45 26.82
CA GLY A 327 -6.34 4.69 27.39
C GLY A 327 -5.82 5.92 26.65
N GLU A 328 -4.50 6.02 26.47
CA GLU A 328 -3.84 7.17 25.83
C GLU A 328 -4.26 7.36 24.36
N ILE A 329 -4.46 6.27 23.61
CA ILE A 329 -4.86 6.33 22.20
C ILE A 329 -6.34 6.76 22.05
N ILE A 330 -7.17 6.47 23.05
CA ILE A 330 -8.60 6.77 23.02
C ILE A 330 -8.91 8.19 23.53
N ALA A 331 -8.07 8.73 24.42
CA ALA A 331 -8.18 10.08 24.95
C ALA A 331 -8.01 11.16 23.86
#